data_AF-A0A350KNF0-F1
#
_entry.id   AF-A0A350KNF0-F1
#
_cell.length_a   1.000
_cell.length_b   1.000
_cell.length_c   1.000
_cell.angle_alpha   90.00
_cell.angle_beta   90.00
_cell.angle_gamma   90.00
#
_symmetry.space_group_name_H-M   'P 1'
#
loop_
_entity.id
_entity.type
_entity.pdbx_description
1 polymer ?
#
loop_
_entity_poly.entity_id
_entity_poly.type
_entity_poly.pdbx_seq_one_letter_code
_entity_poly.pdbx_strand_id
1 'polypeptide(L)'
;MTSATLTDKSGDMEKDWAFATKRTGASYLAMPDMPFDLTLANFDSPFDYAKNARVFIVTDVDKYSPDQVSAAYRELFLAANGGGLGIFTAIKRLKAVYRRIKEPLADAGIPLLAQHIDTVNLQTLLDIFKSDPESCLLGTDAVRDGIDVPGKSLQMIVFDRVPWHRPDIAHKTRKAAFGETGEAYNLTLVRTKLQQAFGR
;
A
#
# COMPACT_ATOMS: atom_id res chain seq x y z
N MET A 1 -7.93 9.91 -19.34
CA MET A 1 -7.41 9.02 -18.27
C MET A 1 -7.35 9.84 -17.00
N THR A 2 -7.86 9.34 -15.87
CA THR A 2 -7.79 10.03 -14.57
C THR A 2 -7.21 9.08 -13.53
N SER A 3 -6.33 9.59 -12.66
CA SER A 3 -5.78 8.84 -11.52
C SER A 3 -5.19 9.79 -10.49
N ALA A 4 -5.47 9.54 -9.21
CA ALA A 4 -4.94 10.30 -8.08
C ALA A 4 -3.41 10.14 -7.86
N THR A 5 -2.80 9.18 -8.56
CA THR A 5 -1.38 8.80 -8.40
C THR A 5 -0.66 8.73 -9.75
N LEU A 6 -1.18 9.48 -10.74
CA LEU A 6 -0.70 9.47 -12.11
C LEU A 6 0.69 10.10 -12.24
N THR A 7 0.84 11.29 -11.67
CA THR A 7 2.08 12.06 -11.59
C THR A 7 2.76 11.80 -10.26
N ASP A 8 4.09 11.93 -10.25
CA ASP A 8 4.81 12.12 -8.99
C ASP A 8 4.43 13.49 -8.39
N LYS A 9 4.78 13.71 -7.12
CA LYS A 9 4.65 15.02 -6.45
C LYS A 9 6.03 15.47 -6.00
N SER A 10 6.96 15.56 -6.94
CA SER A 10 8.37 15.87 -6.65
C SER A 10 8.61 17.37 -6.41
N GLY A 11 7.64 18.22 -6.78
CA GLY A 11 7.76 19.67 -6.77
C GLY A 11 8.17 20.25 -8.12
N ASP A 12 8.51 19.38 -9.09
CA ASP A 12 8.82 19.74 -10.48
C ASP A 12 7.75 19.18 -11.41
N MET A 13 6.73 20.00 -11.69
CA MET A 13 5.54 19.59 -12.42
C MET A 13 5.86 19.14 -13.86
N GLU A 14 6.86 19.74 -14.49
CA GLU A 14 7.29 19.39 -15.86
C GLU A 14 7.89 17.97 -15.87
N LYS A 15 8.80 17.68 -14.93
CA LYS A 15 9.37 16.33 -14.79
C LYS A 15 8.32 15.30 -14.40
N ASP A 16 7.41 15.65 -13.50
CA ASP A 16 6.34 14.75 -13.03
C ASP A 16 5.41 14.34 -14.20
N TRP A 17 5.06 15.28 -15.08
CA TRP A 17 4.28 15.00 -16.30
C TRP A 17 5.07 14.28 -17.39
N ALA A 18 6.33 14.63 -17.61
CA ALA A 18 7.19 13.93 -18.58
C ALA A 18 7.32 12.44 -18.20
N PHE A 19 7.48 12.15 -16.90
CA PHE A 19 7.51 10.77 -16.42
C PHE A 19 6.16 10.07 -16.58
N ALA A 20 5.06 10.73 -16.20
CA ALA A 20 3.71 10.17 -16.30
C ALA A 20 3.31 9.84 -17.75
N THR A 21 3.56 10.75 -18.69
CA THR A 21 3.25 10.58 -20.12
C THR A 21 4.08 9.49 -20.77
N LYS A 22 5.37 9.38 -20.42
CA LYS A 22 6.23 8.25 -20.84
C LYS A 22 5.71 6.90 -20.31
N ARG A 23 5.21 6.86 -19.07
CA ARG A 23 4.65 5.64 -18.44
C ARG A 23 3.33 5.20 -19.03
N THR A 24 2.44 6.13 -19.34
CA THR A 24 1.13 5.83 -19.91
C THR A 24 1.16 5.63 -21.43
N GLY A 25 2.24 6.07 -22.08
CA GLY A 25 2.31 6.18 -23.54
C GLY A 25 1.55 7.39 -24.08
N ALA A 26 1.07 8.29 -23.23
CA ALA A 26 0.39 9.51 -23.68
C ALA A 26 1.33 10.43 -24.49
N SER A 27 2.66 10.26 -24.38
CA SER A 27 3.62 10.92 -25.25
C SER A 27 3.39 10.63 -26.74
N TYR A 28 2.84 9.46 -27.09
CA TYR A 28 2.50 9.11 -28.46
C TYR A 28 1.20 9.75 -28.96
N LEU A 29 0.40 10.33 -28.05
CA LEU A 29 -0.84 11.03 -28.40
C LEU A 29 -0.59 12.50 -28.74
N ALA A 30 0.56 13.06 -28.37
CA ALA A 30 0.98 14.42 -28.69
C ALA A 30 1.69 14.53 -30.06
N MET A 31 1.51 13.54 -30.94
CA MET A 31 2.12 13.54 -32.28
C MET A 31 1.35 14.49 -33.22
N PRO A 32 2.03 15.18 -34.16
CA PRO A 32 1.41 16.21 -35.00
C PRO A 32 0.20 15.75 -35.83
N ASP A 33 0.14 14.46 -36.15
CA ASP A 33 -0.87 13.89 -37.04
C ASP A 33 -2.10 13.33 -36.29
N MET A 34 -2.18 13.53 -34.97
CA MET A 34 -3.30 13.05 -34.16
C MET A 34 -4.49 14.01 -34.22
N PRO A 35 -5.74 13.51 -34.34
CA PRO A 35 -6.92 14.35 -34.46
C PRO A 35 -7.41 14.94 -33.11
N PHE A 36 -6.55 14.97 -32.08
CA PHE A 36 -6.88 15.43 -30.74
C PHE A 36 -5.67 16.02 -30.02
N ASP A 37 -5.91 17.06 -29.21
CA ASP A 37 -4.90 17.67 -28.36
C ASP A 37 -4.77 16.95 -27.02
N LEU A 38 -3.53 16.83 -26.52
CA LEU A 38 -3.27 16.29 -25.19
C LEU A 38 -3.41 17.38 -24.12
N THR A 39 -4.51 17.32 -23.35
CA THR A 39 -4.70 18.19 -22.19
C THR A 39 -4.20 17.50 -20.91
N LEU A 40 -3.29 18.18 -20.19
CA LEU A 40 -2.80 17.75 -18.88
C LEU A 40 -3.45 18.61 -17.79
N ALA A 41 -4.01 17.96 -16.77
CA ALA A 41 -4.66 18.65 -15.66
C ALA A 41 -4.27 17.98 -14.33
N ASN A 42 -3.99 18.81 -13.32
CA ASN A 42 -3.68 18.38 -11.96
C ASN A 42 -4.64 19.06 -10.99
N PHE A 43 -5.09 18.33 -9.98
CA PHE A 43 -6.00 18.80 -8.95
C PHE A 43 -5.46 18.43 -7.58
N ASP A 44 -5.52 19.36 -6.64
CA ASP A 44 -5.14 19.08 -5.26
C ASP A 44 -6.10 18.09 -4.60
N SER A 45 -5.57 17.34 -3.63
CA SER A 45 -6.42 16.46 -2.82
C SER A 45 -7.38 17.32 -1.99
N PRO A 46 -8.67 16.95 -1.90
CA PRO A 46 -9.59 17.62 -0.99
C PRO A 46 -9.30 17.32 0.50
N PHE A 47 -8.40 16.38 0.80
CA PHE A 47 -8.09 15.93 2.16
C PHE A 47 -6.83 16.60 2.74
N ASP A 48 -6.94 17.06 3.99
CA ASP A 48 -5.82 17.58 4.78
C ASP A 48 -5.02 16.42 5.42
N TYR A 49 -4.12 15.81 4.64
CA TYR A 49 -3.30 14.70 5.14
C TYR A 49 -2.36 15.10 6.28
N ALA A 50 -1.89 16.35 6.32
CA ALA A 50 -0.97 16.80 7.37
C ALA A 50 -1.62 16.76 8.76
N LYS A 51 -2.93 17.01 8.83
CA LYS A 51 -3.71 16.90 10.07
C LYS A 51 -4.30 15.52 10.30
N ASN A 52 -4.64 14.79 9.23
CA ASN A 52 -5.42 13.55 9.33
C ASN A 52 -4.61 12.26 9.21
N ALA A 53 -3.31 12.32 8.84
CA ALA A 53 -2.46 11.16 8.68
C ALA A 53 -1.07 11.38 9.30
N ARG A 54 -0.48 10.29 9.80
CA ARG A 54 0.90 10.26 10.30
C ARG A 54 1.61 9.06 9.71
N VAL A 55 2.88 9.22 9.39
CA VAL A 55 3.75 8.16 8.89
C VAL A 55 4.85 7.90 9.92
N PHE A 56 5.00 6.64 10.31
CA PHE A 56 6.02 6.20 11.24
C PHE A 56 7.01 5.27 10.53
N ILE A 57 8.30 5.48 10.77
CA ILE A 57 9.38 4.61 10.28
C ILE A 57 9.99 3.92 11.48
N VAL A 58 9.67 2.64 11.65
CA VAL A 58 10.20 1.80 12.74
C VAL A 58 11.60 1.33 12.35
N THR A 59 12.60 1.67 13.15
CA THR A 59 14.03 1.41 12.85
C THR A 59 14.73 0.55 13.91
N ASP A 60 14.06 0.30 15.02
CA ASP A 60 14.49 -0.40 16.23
C ASP A 60 13.98 -1.85 16.29
N VAL A 61 13.42 -2.37 15.20
CA VAL A 61 12.94 -3.74 15.07
C VAL A 61 13.78 -4.50 14.06
N ASP A 62 14.35 -5.64 14.46
CA ASP A 62 14.95 -6.57 13.53
C ASP A 62 13.87 -7.24 12.67
N LYS A 63 13.74 -6.74 11.45
CA LYS A 63 12.84 -7.26 10.41
C LYS A 63 13.04 -8.73 10.08
N TYR A 64 14.14 -9.37 10.45
CA TYR A 64 14.37 -10.81 10.25
C TYR A 64 13.93 -11.66 11.43
N SER A 65 13.83 -11.08 12.64
CA SER A 65 13.33 -11.75 13.83
C SER A 65 11.79 -11.83 13.81
N PRO A 66 11.19 -13.04 13.69
CA PRO A 66 9.74 -13.18 13.74
C PRO A 66 9.16 -12.71 15.08
N ASP A 67 9.92 -12.85 16.17
CA ASP A 67 9.45 -12.48 17.51
C ASP A 67 9.37 -10.96 17.67
N GLN A 68 10.41 -10.23 17.26
CA GLN A 68 10.39 -8.76 17.32
C GLN A 68 9.35 -8.16 16.39
N VAL A 69 9.22 -8.68 15.16
CA VAL A 69 8.18 -8.23 14.23
C VAL A 69 6.80 -8.50 14.81
N SER A 70 6.56 -9.66 15.41
CA SER A 70 5.26 -9.97 16.03
C SER A 70 4.96 -9.04 17.19
N ALA A 71 5.94 -8.76 18.06
CA ALA A 71 5.78 -7.81 19.15
C ALA A 71 5.43 -6.41 18.63
N ALA A 72 6.13 -5.93 17.60
CA ALA A 72 5.84 -4.62 17.00
C ALA A 72 4.41 -4.56 16.43
N TYR A 73 3.97 -5.58 15.70
CA TYR A 73 2.59 -5.66 15.19
C TYR A 73 1.55 -5.67 16.32
N ARG A 74 1.81 -6.43 17.39
CA ARG A 74 0.95 -6.46 18.58
C ARG A 74 0.82 -5.08 19.20
N GLU A 75 1.94 -4.43 19.53
CA GLU A 75 1.92 -3.11 20.18
C GLU A 75 1.22 -2.06 19.32
N LEU A 76 1.44 -2.08 18.00
CA LEU A 76 0.78 -1.18 17.06
C LEU A 76 -0.74 -1.40 17.05
N PHE A 77 -1.20 -2.65 17.00
CA PHE A 77 -2.63 -2.98 16.97
C PHE A 77 -3.33 -2.70 18.30
N LEU A 78 -2.65 -2.95 19.43
CA LEU A 78 -3.14 -2.56 20.75
C LEU A 78 -3.26 -1.03 20.88
N ALA A 79 -2.24 -0.29 20.42
CA ALA A 79 -2.25 1.17 20.45
C ALA A 79 -3.33 1.77 19.55
N ALA A 80 -3.69 1.08 18.46
CA ALA A 80 -4.80 1.48 17.60
C ALA A 80 -6.18 1.13 18.20
N ASN A 81 -6.25 0.21 19.17
CA ASN A 81 -7.51 -0.36 19.67
C ASN A 81 -8.36 -0.96 18.52
N GLY A 82 -7.72 -1.74 17.65
CA GLY A 82 -8.36 -2.31 16.46
C GLY A 82 -8.19 -1.45 15.20
N GLY A 83 -8.91 -1.81 14.13
CA GLY A 83 -8.88 -1.10 12.84
C GLY A 83 -7.52 -1.10 12.17
N GLY A 84 -6.69 -2.11 12.47
CA GLY A 84 -5.32 -2.27 11.98
C GLY A 84 -5.24 -3.26 10.82
N LEU A 85 -4.60 -2.85 9.72
CA LEU A 85 -4.31 -3.69 8.57
C LEU A 85 -2.80 -3.97 8.45
N GLY A 86 -2.41 -5.22 8.63
CA GLY A 86 -1.03 -5.67 8.48
C GLY A 86 -0.75 -6.31 7.12
N ILE A 87 0.11 -5.68 6.31
CA ILE A 87 0.43 -6.13 4.95
C ILE A 87 1.79 -6.84 4.93
N PHE A 88 1.79 -8.09 4.48
CA PHE A 88 2.97 -8.93 4.33
C PHE A 88 3.28 -9.23 2.87
N THR A 89 4.57 -9.22 2.53
CA THR A 89 5.06 -9.66 1.21
C THR A 89 5.19 -11.18 1.11
N ALA A 90 5.13 -11.90 2.23
CA ALA A 90 5.27 -13.36 2.30
C ALA A 90 4.28 -14.00 3.28
N ILE A 91 3.50 -14.97 2.78
CA ILE A 91 2.50 -15.71 3.57
C ILE A 91 3.13 -16.40 4.79
N LYS A 92 4.36 -16.92 4.66
CA LYS A 92 5.09 -17.55 5.78
C LYS A 92 5.28 -16.59 6.96
N ARG A 93 5.57 -15.31 6.69
CA ARG A 93 5.77 -14.28 7.72
C ARG A 93 4.45 -13.88 8.37
N LEU A 94 3.41 -13.68 7.56
CA LEU A 94 2.05 -13.46 8.03
C LEU A 94 1.62 -14.55 9.03
N LYS A 95 1.78 -15.82 8.64
CA LYS A 95 1.46 -16.96 9.50
C LYS A 95 2.29 -17.01 10.78
N ALA A 96 3.55 -16.59 10.73
CA ALA A 96 4.42 -16.55 11.91
C ALA A 96 3.98 -15.49 12.91
N VAL A 97 3.58 -14.31 12.41
CA VAL A 97 3.06 -13.20 13.22
C VAL A 97 1.70 -13.53 13.82
N TYR A 98 0.76 -13.99 13.00
CA TYR A 98 -0.59 -14.36 13.46
C TYR A 98 -0.56 -15.29 14.67
N ARG A 99 0.22 -16.39 14.60
CA ARG A 99 0.30 -17.38 15.68
C ARG A 99 0.80 -16.80 17.00
N ARG A 100 1.57 -15.71 16.98
CA ARG A 100 2.15 -15.09 18.18
C ARG A 100 1.27 -14.01 18.78
N ILE A 101 0.45 -13.36 17.96
CA ILE A 101 -0.32 -12.18 18.41
C ILE A 101 -1.82 -12.46 18.54
N LYS A 102 -2.35 -13.56 17.99
CA LYS A 102 -3.78 -13.88 18.06
C LYS A 102 -4.29 -13.93 19.50
N GLU A 103 -3.65 -14.70 20.36
CA GLU A 103 -4.07 -14.86 21.77
C GLU A 103 -3.91 -13.53 22.54
N PRO A 104 -2.74 -12.85 22.51
CA PRO A 104 -2.61 -11.55 23.19
C PRO A 104 -3.60 -10.47 22.74
N LEU A 105 -3.98 -10.45 21.45
CA LEU A 105 -4.98 -9.50 20.96
C LEU A 105 -6.40 -9.92 21.39
N ALA A 106 -6.71 -11.22 21.39
CA ALA A 106 -7.99 -11.71 21.88
C ALA A 106 -8.18 -11.40 23.38
N ASP A 107 -7.13 -11.52 24.19
CA ASP A 107 -7.14 -11.13 25.62
C ASP A 107 -7.42 -9.63 25.80
N ALA A 108 -7.04 -8.81 24.83
CA ALA A 108 -7.33 -7.38 24.78
C ALA A 108 -8.67 -7.04 24.09
N GLY A 109 -9.46 -8.05 23.70
CA GLY A 109 -10.75 -7.85 23.02
C GLY A 109 -10.64 -7.43 21.55
N ILE A 110 -9.49 -7.63 20.89
CA ILE A 110 -9.25 -7.25 19.49
C ILE A 110 -9.28 -8.52 18.61
N PRO A 111 -10.34 -8.75 17.81
CA PRO A 111 -10.39 -9.88 16.89
C PRO A 111 -9.30 -9.78 15.82
N LEU A 112 -8.58 -10.87 15.57
CA LEU A 112 -7.54 -10.93 14.54
C LEU A 112 -7.95 -11.85 13.39
N LEU A 113 -8.21 -11.24 12.24
CA LEU A 113 -8.48 -11.87 10.96
C LEU A 113 -7.17 -12.10 10.19
N ALA A 114 -7.06 -13.18 9.43
CA ALA A 114 -5.86 -13.45 8.65
C ALA A 114 -6.11 -14.21 7.34
N GLN A 115 -5.69 -13.59 6.25
CA GLN A 115 -5.64 -14.22 4.94
C GLN A 115 -4.72 -15.46 4.98
N HIS A 116 -5.15 -16.54 4.33
CA HIS A 116 -4.45 -17.84 4.26
C HIS A 116 -4.37 -18.62 5.58
N ILE A 117 -5.10 -18.19 6.61
CA ILE A 117 -5.29 -18.91 7.87
C ILE A 117 -6.77 -19.21 8.05
N ASP A 118 -7.61 -18.19 7.92
CA ASP A 118 -9.05 -18.37 7.90
C ASP A 118 -9.46 -19.10 6.60
N THR A 119 -10.49 -19.93 6.70
CA THR A 119 -11.02 -20.75 5.59
C THR A 119 -11.93 -19.95 4.65
N VAL A 120 -12.30 -18.74 5.03
CA VAL A 120 -13.15 -17.85 4.22
C VAL A 120 -12.36 -17.23 3.06
N ASN A 121 -13.06 -16.90 1.99
CA ASN A 121 -12.45 -16.19 0.86
C ASN A 121 -12.08 -14.74 1.26
N LEU A 122 -11.22 -14.11 0.46
CA LEU A 122 -10.73 -12.75 0.74
C LEU A 122 -11.85 -11.71 0.81
N GLN A 123 -12.87 -11.81 -0.04
CA GLN A 123 -13.97 -10.85 -0.06
C GLN A 123 -14.74 -10.87 1.25
N THR A 124 -15.11 -12.07 1.71
CA THR A 124 -15.79 -12.26 3.00
C THR A 124 -14.93 -11.78 4.17
N LEU A 125 -13.62 -12.02 4.13
CA LEU A 125 -12.70 -11.54 5.18
C LEU A 125 -12.67 -10.00 5.25
N LEU A 126 -12.66 -9.34 4.09
CA LEU A 126 -12.73 -7.89 3.97
C LEU A 126 -14.07 -7.34 4.47
N ASP A 127 -15.17 -8.03 4.18
CA ASP A 127 -16.51 -7.62 4.62
C ASP A 127 -16.65 -7.71 6.15
N ILE A 128 -16.10 -8.77 6.77
CA ILE A 128 -16.05 -8.90 8.24
C ILE A 128 -15.23 -7.74 8.83
N PHE A 129 -14.02 -7.50 8.31
CA PHE A 129 -13.17 -6.42 8.77
C PHE A 129 -13.83 -5.03 8.64
N LYS A 130 -14.55 -4.78 7.54
CA LYS A 130 -15.33 -3.55 7.35
C LYS A 130 -16.40 -3.38 8.43
N SER A 131 -17.09 -4.48 8.77
CA SER A 131 -18.21 -4.48 9.72
C SER A 131 -17.80 -4.39 11.19
N ASP A 132 -16.54 -4.70 11.51
CA ASP A 132 -16.02 -4.75 12.88
C ASP A 132 -14.84 -3.77 13.05
N PRO A 133 -15.09 -2.55 13.57
CA PRO A 133 -14.07 -1.53 13.75
C PRO A 133 -12.97 -1.88 14.75
N GLU A 134 -13.23 -2.82 15.66
CA GLU A 134 -12.28 -3.25 16.67
C GLU A 134 -11.40 -4.40 16.17
N SER A 135 -11.71 -4.98 15.01
CA SER A 135 -10.93 -6.05 14.41
C SER A 135 -9.64 -5.54 13.75
N CYS A 136 -8.63 -6.41 13.71
CA CYS A 136 -7.42 -6.25 12.92
C CYS A 136 -7.34 -7.33 11.84
N LEU A 137 -6.76 -7.01 10.70
CA LEU A 137 -6.62 -7.91 9.56
C LEU A 137 -5.15 -8.06 9.15
N LEU A 138 -4.69 -9.30 9.02
CA LEU A 138 -3.41 -9.61 8.38
C LEU A 138 -3.65 -10.10 6.94
N GLY A 139 -2.94 -9.48 6.00
CA GLY A 139 -3.13 -9.69 4.58
C GLY A 139 -1.83 -9.67 3.79
N THR A 140 -1.93 -10.07 2.52
CA THR A 140 -0.91 -9.80 1.50
C THR A 140 -1.23 -8.52 0.72
N ASP A 141 -0.37 -8.14 -0.23
CA ASP A 141 -0.61 -6.97 -1.11
C ASP A 141 -2.02 -6.94 -1.74
N ALA A 142 -2.62 -8.10 -2.01
CA ALA A 142 -3.96 -8.20 -2.58
C ALA A 142 -5.06 -7.58 -1.69
N VAL A 143 -4.86 -7.58 -0.36
CA VAL A 143 -5.82 -7.02 0.60
C VAL A 143 -5.89 -5.51 0.47
N ARG A 144 -4.74 -4.83 0.25
CA ARG A 144 -4.69 -3.39 0.00
C ARG A 144 -5.52 -2.99 -1.21
N ASP A 145 -5.41 -3.74 -2.29
CA ASP A 145 -6.02 -3.34 -3.56
C ASP A 145 -7.55 -3.53 -3.53
N GLY A 146 -8.07 -4.45 -2.72
CA GLY A 146 -9.50 -4.76 -2.59
C GLY A 146 -10.25 -4.05 -1.47
N ILE A 147 -9.55 -3.33 -0.58
CA ILE A 147 -10.15 -2.76 0.63
C ILE A 147 -10.56 -1.30 0.41
N ASP A 148 -11.85 -1.01 0.52
CA ASP A 148 -12.42 0.35 0.60
C ASP A 148 -13.25 0.38 1.88
N VAL A 149 -12.66 0.92 2.95
CA VAL A 149 -13.21 0.89 4.32
C VAL A 149 -13.35 2.33 4.80
N PRO A 150 -14.56 2.90 4.79
CA PRO A 150 -14.77 4.21 5.37
C PRO A 150 -14.75 4.14 6.90
N GLY A 151 -14.15 5.15 7.52
CA GLY A 151 -14.29 5.40 8.95
C GLY A 151 -13.36 4.59 9.86
N LYS A 152 -13.86 4.19 11.03
CA LYS A 152 -13.01 3.67 12.11
C LYS A 152 -12.47 2.26 11.85
N SER A 153 -13.05 1.51 10.93
CA SER A 153 -12.62 0.13 10.68
C SER A 153 -11.27 0.03 9.97
N LEU A 154 -10.74 1.12 9.41
CA LEU A 154 -9.35 1.18 8.96
C LEU A 154 -8.70 2.51 9.37
N GLN A 155 -7.91 2.48 10.45
CA GLN A 155 -7.21 3.66 10.98
C GLN A 155 -5.68 3.49 10.98
N MET A 156 -5.18 2.27 10.80
CA MET A 156 -3.75 1.99 10.75
C MET A 156 -3.42 0.96 9.67
N ILE A 157 -2.40 1.24 8.86
CA ILE A 157 -1.82 0.29 7.92
C ILE A 157 -0.36 0.08 8.28
N VAL A 158 0.04 -1.18 8.47
CA VAL A 158 1.40 -1.58 8.85
C VAL A 158 2.00 -2.45 7.76
N PHE A 159 3.08 -1.97 7.15
CA PHE A 159 3.83 -2.70 6.13
C PHE A 159 5.02 -3.45 6.75
N ASP A 160 5.05 -4.77 6.60
CA ASP A 160 6.18 -5.60 7.05
C ASP A 160 7.47 -5.27 6.28
N ARG A 161 7.31 -4.90 5.01
CA ARG A 161 8.37 -4.50 4.09
C ARG A 161 7.81 -3.48 3.11
N VAL A 162 8.71 -2.66 2.56
CA VAL A 162 8.40 -1.82 1.40
C VAL A 162 7.89 -2.71 0.24
N PRO A 163 6.75 -2.38 -0.39
CA PRO A 163 6.11 -3.22 -1.40
C PRO A 163 6.79 -3.10 -2.77
N TRP A 164 8.07 -3.47 -2.83
CA TRP A 164 8.86 -3.51 -4.06
C TRP A 164 8.19 -4.39 -5.11
N HIS A 165 8.35 -4.00 -6.38
CA HIS A 165 7.87 -4.83 -7.47
C HIS A 165 8.69 -6.10 -7.58
N ARG A 166 8.03 -7.20 -7.96
CA ARG A 166 8.72 -8.45 -8.23
C ARG A 166 9.61 -8.27 -9.47
N PRO A 167 10.88 -8.71 -9.44
CA PRO A 167 11.81 -8.53 -10.55
C PRO A 167 11.57 -9.59 -11.65
N ASP A 168 10.36 -9.64 -12.20
CA ASP A 168 10.02 -10.47 -13.34
C ASP A 168 10.60 -9.93 -14.66
N ILE A 169 10.47 -10.69 -15.75
CA ILE A 169 11.02 -10.32 -17.06
C ILE A 169 10.43 -8.98 -17.53
N ALA A 170 9.11 -8.81 -17.42
CA ALA A 170 8.43 -7.59 -17.86
C ALA A 170 8.90 -6.35 -17.08
N HIS A 171 9.09 -6.50 -15.77
CA HIS A 171 9.62 -5.46 -14.90
C HIS A 171 11.04 -5.09 -15.29
N LYS A 172 11.92 -6.08 -15.52
CA LYS A 172 13.32 -5.83 -15.95
C LYS A 172 13.38 -5.09 -17.30
N THR A 173 12.58 -5.51 -18.27
CA THR A 173 12.52 -4.86 -19.59
C THR A 173 12.02 -3.43 -19.49
N ARG A 174 10.95 -3.19 -18.71
CA ARG A 174 10.43 -1.83 -18.48
C ARG A 174 11.44 -0.97 -17.72
N LYS A 175 12.07 -1.52 -16.69
CA LYS A 175 13.11 -0.83 -15.92
C LYS A 175 14.23 -0.30 -16.83
N ALA A 176 14.69 -1.11 -17.78
CA ALA A 176 15.70 -0.70 -18.76
C ALA A 176 15.22 0.42 -19.71
N ALA A 177 13.95 0.42 -20.10
CA ALA A 177 13.38 1.46 -20.97
C ALA A 177 13.27 2.85 -20.30
N PHE A 178 13.37 2.92 -18.97
CA PHE A 178 13.29 4.16 -18.19
C PHE A 178 14.66 4.75 -17.80
N GLY A 179 15.78 4.22 -18.32
CA GLY A 179 17.15 4.75 -18.13
C GLY A 179 18.11 3.72 -17.53
N GLU A 180 19.42 4.04 -17.51
CA GLU A 180 20.52 3.07 -17.21
C GLU A 180 20.36 2.32 -15.87
N THR A 181 19.90 2.98 -14.80
CA THR A 181 19.71 2.33 -13.49
C THR A 181 18.27 1.92 -13.22
N GLY A 182 17.29 2.53 -13.92
CA GLY A 182 15.85 2.34 -13.75
C GLY A 182 15.34 2.47 -12.30
N GLU A 183 16.12 3.08 -11.40
CA GLU A 183 15.76 3.21 -9.98
C GLU A 183 14.62 4.18 -9.78
N ALA A 184 14.60 5.29 -10.53
CA ALA A 184 13.50 6.24 -10.52
C ALA A 184 12.16 5.55 -10.84
N TYR A 185 12.15 4.63 -11.81
CA TYR A 185 10.96 3.83 -12.13
C TYR A 185 10.49 2.98 -10.96
N ASN A 186 11.40 2.30 -10.28
CA ASN A 186 11.07 1.48 -9.11
C ASN A 186 10.55 2.33 -7.95
N LEU A 187 11.17 3.49 -7.70
CA LEU A 187 10.76 4.42 -6.66
C LEU A 187 9.37 4.99 -6.94
N THR A 188 9.10 5.47 -8.15
CA THR A 188 7.77 5.96 -8.54
C THR A 188 6.72 4.87 -8.35
N LEU A 189 7.01 3.65 -8.80
CA LEU A 189 6.11 2.53 -8.63
C LEU A 189 5.81 2.19 -7.15
N VAL A 190 6.81 2.28 -6.27
CA VAL A 190 6.61 2.12 -4.82
C VAL A 190 5.80 3.28 -4.23
N ARG A 191 6.11 4.54 -4.61
CA ARG A 191 5.36 5.71 -4.16
C ARG A 191 3.89 5.63 -4.57
N THR A 192 3.60 5.29 -5.83
CA THR A 192 2.23 5.06 -6.33
C THR A 192 1.51 4.03 -5.46
N LYS A 193 2.15 2.89 -5.16
CA LYS A 193 1.58 1.85 -4.31
C LYS A 193 1.28 2.32 -2.89
N LEU A 194 2.19 3.09 -2.29
CA LEU A 194 2.00 3.64 -0.95
C LEU A 194 0.88 4.70 -0.96
N GLN A 195 0.89 5.63 -1.91
CA GLN A 195 -0.17 6.64 -2.06
C GLN A 195 -1.55 6.01 -2.23
N GLN A 196 -1.66 4.93 -3.01
CA GLN A 196 -2.91 4.19 -3.15
C GLN A 196 -3.35 3.48 -1.87
N ALA A 197 -2.42 3.13 -0.98
CA ALA A 197 -2.76 2.57 0.33
C ALA A 197 -3.32 3.64 1.28
N PHE A 198 -2.75 4.85 1.27
CA PHE A 198 -3.13 5.95 2.17
C PHE A 198 -4.26 6.84 1.65
N GLY A 199 -4.56 6.78 0.35
CA GLY A 199 -5.66 7.52 -0.27
C GLY A 199 -7.02 6.86 -0.10
N ARG A 200 -7.10 5.76 0.65
CA ARG A 200 -8.33 5.03 0.98
C ARG A 200 -8.68 5.26 2.44
#